data_AF-A0A1G9ZFD2-F1
#
_entry.id   AF-A0A1G9ZFD2-F1
#
_cell.length_a   1.000
_cell.length_b   1.000
_cell.length_c   1.000
_cell.angle_alpha   90.00
_cell.angle_beta   90.00
_cell.angle_gamma   90.00
#
_symmetry.space_group_name_H-M   'P 1'
#
loop_
_entity.id
_entity.type
_entity.pdbx_description
1 polymer ?
#
loop_
_entity_poly.entity_id
_entity_poly.type
_entity_poly.pdbx_seq_one_letter_code
_entity_poly.pdbx_strand_id
1 'polypeptide(L)'
;MNTILLANQGFKADRKALQYACNLSQEMKANLSILEIIPFNKPKNNLEKLKNNLKKIRMFLEDRMVNITYAESLSLEDYKKIIYQEVKSINSNLPNKNLIKPEIYIQQGSLIKEIKNFVNKHRDVLMTILPVYAFKLNHKGLCQLKKELDIPLVLIK
;
A
#
# COMPACT_ATOMS: atom_id res chain seq x y z
N MET A 1 5.52 18.23 3.39
CA MET A 1 4.29 17.89 4.13
C MET A 1 4.49 16.50 4.67
N ASN A 2 4.15 16.23 5.92
CA ASN A 2 4.42 14.93 6.54
C ASN A 2 3.55 13.83 5.91
N THR A 3 4.08 12.61 5.79
CA THR A 3 3.40 11.49 5.13
C THR A 3 3.33 10.26 6.04
N ILE A 4 2.16 9.65 6.12
CA ILE A 4 1.95 8.32 6.70
C ILE A 4 2.01 7.30 5.56
N LEU A 5 2.82 6.25 5.72
CA LEU A 5 2.96 5.18 4.74
C LEU A 5 2.18 3.94 5.21
N LEU A 6 1.20 3.49 4.45
CA LEU A 6 0.60 2.17 4.60
C LEU A 6 1.24 1.22 3.57
N ALA A 7 2.01 0.23 4.03
CA ALA A 7 2.63 -0.74 3.13
C ALA A 7 1.90 -2.10 3.17
N ASN A 8 1.55 -2.59 1.99
CA ASN A 8 0.77 -3.79 1.73
C ASN A 8 1.53 -4.76 0.82
N GLN A 9 1.13 -6.03 0.82
CA GLN A 9 1.76 -7.04 -0.03
C GLN A 9 0.75 -7.99 -0.72
N GLY A 10 0.67 -7.88 -2.04
CA GLY A 10 -0.10 -8.75 -2.92
C GLY A 10 -1.61 -8.52 -2.89
N PHE A 11 -2.01 -7.25 -2.92
CA PHE A 11 -3.37 -6.77 -3.20
C PHE A 11 -4.41 -7.19 -2.19
N LYS A 12 -3.99 -7.38 -0.94
CA LYS A 12 -4.89 -7.57 0.18
C LYS A 12 -5.06 -6.23 0.89
N ALA A 13 -6.10 -5.50 0.50
CA ALA A 13 -6.51 -4.31 1.23
C ALA A 13 -7.04 -4.74 2.62
N ASP A 14 -6.27 -4.46 3.66
CA ASP A 14 -6.73 -4.64 5.03
C ASP A 14 -7.51 -3.39 5.44
N ARG A 15 -8.83 -3.52 5.52
CA ARG A 15 -9.73 -2.41 5.86
C ARG A 15 -9.41 -1.80 7.22
N LYS A 16 -8.97 -2.59 8.22
CA LYS A 16 -8.60 -2.06 9.54
C LYS A 16 -7.35 -1.21 9.46
N ALA A 17 -6.31 -1.71 8.77
CA ALA A 17 -5.08 -0.94 8.60
C ALA A 17 -5.29 0.32 7.75
N LEU A 18 -6.14 0.23 6.72
CA LEU A 18 -6.53 1.38 5.92
C LEU A 18 -7.31 2.42 6.74
N GLN A 19 -8.28 1.99 7.54
CA GLN A 19 -9.03 2.88 8.42
C GLN A 19 -8.12 3.53 9.46
N TYR A 20 -7.22 2.77 10.08
CA TYR A 20 -6.24 3.30 11.01
C TYR A 20 -5.33 4.34 10.36
N ALA A 21 -4.82 4.05 9.16
CA ALA A 21 -3.97 4.98 8.41
C ALA A 21 -4.71 6.26 8.03
N CYS A 22 -5.99 6.18 7.62
CA CYS A 22 -6.82 7.34 7.36
C CYS A 22 -7.01 8.18 8.64
N ASN A 23 -7.49 7.58 9.72
CA ASN A 23 -7.72 8.30 10.98
C ASN A 23 -6.46 9.01 11.46
N LEU A 24 -5.32 8.30 11.46
CA LEU A 24 -4.03 8.86 11.88
C LEU A 24 -3.58 10.01 10.98
N SER A 25 -3.73 9.87 9.65
CA SER A 25 -3.36 10.92 8.71
C SER A 25 -4.20 12.19 8.94
N GLN A 26 -5.48 12.05 9.26
CA GLN A 26 -6.34 13.19 9.59
C GLN A 26 -5.93 13.85 10.91
N GLU A 27 -5.70 13.07 11.96
CA GLU A 27 -5.29 13.56 13.28
C GLU A 27 -3.96 14.31 13.20
N MET A 28 -3.00 13.77 12.44
CA MET A 28 -1.67 14.34 12.28
C MET A 28 -1.59 15.41 11.18
N LYS A 29 -2.70 15.68 10.46
CA LYS A 29 -2.73 16.55 9.27
C LYS A 29 -1.64 16.17 8.25
N ALA A 30 -1.45 14.88 8.06
CA ALA A 30 -0.45 14.28 7.19
C ALA A 30 -1.08 13.73 5.90
N ASN A 31 -0.27 13.62 4.85
CA ASN A 31 -0.63 12.89 3.65
C ASN A 31 -0.68 11.38 3.93
N LEU A 32 -1.46 10.66 3.14
CA LEU A 32 -1.46 9.19 3.14
C LEU A 32 -0.81 8.68 1.85
N SER A 33 0.23 7.88 1.98
CA SER A 33 0.80 7.09 0.88
C SER A 33 0.52 5.61 1.11
N ILE A 34 0.14 4.89 0.07
CA ILE A 34 -0.08 3.45 0.09
C ILE A 34 0.95 2.82 -0.84
N LEU A 35 1.80 1.95 -0.29
CA LEU A 35 2.80 1.19 -1.04
C LEU A 35 2.37 -0.27 -1.15
N GLU A 36 1.95 -0.67 -2.34
CA GLU A 36 1.57 -2.04 -2.66
C GLU A 36 2.75 -2.79 -3.28
N ILE A 37 3.16 -3.90 -2.66
CA ILE A 37 4.34 -4.65 -3.08
C ILE A 37 3.97 -6.02 -3.65
N ILE A 38 4.33 -6.23 -4.92
CA ILE A 38 4.18 -7.49 -5.65
C ILE A 38 5.46 -8.31 -5.47
N PRO A 39 5.45 -9.43 -4.74
CA PRO A 39 6.66 -10.25 -4.57
C PRO A 39 7.07 -10.96 -5.87
N PHE A 40 8.38 -11.07 -6.10
CA PHE A 40 8.98 -11.73 -7.26
C PHE A 40 8.50 -13.18 -7.49
N ASN A 41 8.20 -13.93 -6.42
CA ASN A 41 7.94 -15.38 -6.49
C ASN A 41 6.47 -15.78 -6.35
N LYS A 42 5.50 -14.87 -6.52
CA LYS A 42 4.09 -15.27 -6.50
C LYS A 42 3.72 -15.91 -7.84
N PRO A 43 3.15 -17.13 -7.86
CA PRO A 43 2.72 -17.79 -9.09
C PRO A 43 1.66 -16.96 -9.81
N LYS A 44 1.59 -17.10 -11.15
CA LYS A 44 0.59 -16.47 -12.05
C LYS A 44 -0.84 -16.48 -11.47
N ASN A 45 -1.18 -17.47 -10.64
CA ASN A 45 -2.48 -17.67 -10.01
C ASN A 45 -3.00 -16.50 -9.14
N ASN A 46 -2.14 -15.66 -8.53
CA ASN A 46 -2.66 -14.52 -7.75
C ASN A 46 -3.08 -13.34 -8.63
N LEU A 47 -2.44 -13.20 -9.80
CA LEU A 47 -2.89 -12.27 -10.83
C LEU A 47 -4.14 -12.81 -11.53
N GLU A 48 -4.28 -14.13 -11.68
CA GLU A 48 -5.54 -14.74 -12.11
C GLU A 48 -6.66 -14.55 -11.08
N LYS A 49 -6.37 -14.56 -9.77
CA LYS A 49 -7.36 -14.18 -8.73
C LYS A 49 -7.78 -12.72 -8.83
N LEU A 50 -6.86 -11.81 -9.15
CA LEU A 50 -7.18 -10.43 -9.49
C LEU A 50 -8.03 -10.34 -10.77
N LYS A 51 -7.64 -11.03 -11.85
CA LYS A 51 -8.40 -11.09 -13.12
C LYS A 51 -9.80 -11.69 -12.96
N ASN A 52 -9.95 -12.72 -12.13
CA ASN A 52 -11.24 -13.36 -11.86
C ASN A 52 -12.15 -12.48 -11.00
N ASN A 53 -11.58 -11.63 -10.15
CA ASN A 53 -12.35 -10.67 -9.37
C ASN A 53 -12.64 -9.37 -10.13
N LEU A 54 -11.88 -9.03 -11.19
CA LEU A 54 -11.89 -7.69 -11.81
C LEU A 54 -11.93 -7.78 -13.35
N LYS A 55 -13.04 -8.31 -13.88
CA LYS A 55 -13.37 -8.24 -15.31
C LYS A 55 -13.87 -6.83 -15.69
N LYS A 56 -12.97 -5.95 -16.20
CA LYS A 56 -13.14 -5.09 -17.40
C LYS A 56 -12.20 -3.85 -17.43
N ILE A 57 -11.36 -3.80 -18.48
CA ILE A 57 -11.03 -2.64 -19.36
C ILE A 57 -10.08 -1.51 -18.86
N ARG A 58 -9.06 -1.19 -19.72
CA ARG A 58 -8.23 0.04 -20.03
C ARG A 58 -8.01 1.13 -18.93
N MET A 59 -6.83 1.73 -18.62
CA MET A 59 -5.49 1.94 -19.26
C MET A 59 -4.58 2.89 -18.39
N PHE A 60 -3.24 2.78 -18.51
CA PHE A 60 -2.09 3.70 -18.15
C PHE A 60 -1.25 3.50 -16.85
N LEU A 61 0.08 3.34 -17.03
CA LEU A 61 1.13 3.49 -16.00
C LEU A 61 2.34 4.25 -16.56
N GLU A 62 2.77 5.33 -15.91
CA GLU A 62 3.97 6.11 -16.24
C GLU A 62 5.18 5.75 -15.34
N ASP A 63 6.33 5.64 -16.01
CA ASP A 63 7.68 6.07 -15.58
C ASP A 63 8.57 5.30 -14.59
N ARG A 64 8.30 4.02 -14.33
CA ARG A 64 9.41 3.08 -14.01
C ARG A 64 9.20 1.80 -14.78
N MET A 65 10.18 1.41 -15.59
CA MET A 65 10.18 0.17 -16.40
C MET A 65 9.87 -1.04 -15.51
N VAL A 66 8.58 -1.37 -15.41
CA VAL A 66 8.13 -2.65 -14.91
C VAL A 66 7.78 -3.48 -16.13
N ASN A 67 8.28 -4.71 -16.22
CA ASN A 67 7.82 -5.72 -17.17
C ASN A 67 6.41 -6.19 -16.78
N ILE A 68 5.46 -5.25 -16.65
CA ILE A 68 4.05 -5.49 -16.37
C ILE A 68 3.37 -5.61 -17.73
N THR A 69 2.80 -6.78 -17.99
CA THR A 69 1.98 -6.98 -19.19
C THR A 69 0.73 -6.10 -19.13
N TYR A 70 0.19 -5.72 -20.28
CA TYR A 70 -1.01 -4.87 -20.35
C TYR A 70 -2.20 -5.41 -19.53
N ALA A 71 -2.37 -6.72 -19.43
CA ALA A 71 -3.43 -7.31 -18.61
C ALA A 71 -3.17 -7.13 -17.10
N GLU A 72 -1.91 -7.01 -16.68
CA GLU A 72 -1.51 -6.76 -15.30
C GLU A 72 -1.67 -5.28 -14.96
N SER A 73 -1.32 -4.33 -15.85
CA SER A 73 -1.51 -2.89 -15.59
C SER A 73 -2.98 -2.54 -15.31
N LEU A 74 -3.92 -3.21 -15.99
CA LEU A 74 -5.36 -3.06 -15.74
C LEU A 74 -5.77 -3.50 -14.34
N SER A 75 -5.24 -4.64 -13.88
CA SER A 75 -5.51 -5.12 -12.52
C SER A 75 -4.98 -4.18 -11.42
N LEU A 76 -3.95 -3.39 -11.73
CA LEU A 76 -3.37 -2.41 -10.82
C LEU A 76 -4.23 -1.15 -10.69
N GLU A 77 -4.80 -0.66 -11.79
CA GLU A 77 -5.74 0.47 -11.75
C GLU A 77 -7.02 0.14 -10.99
N ASP A 78 -7.55 -1.06 -11.18
CA ASP A 78 -8.75 -1.49 -10.45
C ASP A 78 -8.48 -1.66 -8.97
N TYR A 79 -7.29 -2.14 -8.60
CA TYR A 79 -6.85 -2.11 -7.21
C TYR A 79 -6.84 -0.68 -6.63
N LYS A 80 -6.33 0.31 -7.38
CA LYS A 80 -6.39 1.73 -6.96
C LYS A 80 -7.83 2.20 -6.77
N LYS A 81 -8.75 1.85 -7.68
CA LYS A 81 -10.18 2.21 -7.57
C LYS A 81 -10.81 1.62 -6.31
N ILE A 82 -10.54 0.33 -6.01
CA ILE A 82 -11.04 -0.33 -4.79
C ILE A 82 -10.54 0.42 -3.55
N ILE A 83 -9.25 0.71 -3.48
CA ILE A 83 -8.68 1.47 -2.37
C ILE A 83 -9.32 2.85 -2.25
N TYR A 84 -9.50 3.57 -3.35
CA TYR A 84 -10.17 4.87 -3.31
C TYR A 84 -11.64 4.77 -2.85
N GLN A 85 -12.37 3.73 -3.25
CA GLN A 85 -13.73 3.48 -2.79
C GLN A 85 -13.78 3.18 -1.30
N GLU A 86 -12.88 2.34 -0.80
CA GLU A 86 -12.75 2.03 0.63
C GLU A 86 -12.38 3.28 1.43
N VAL A 87 -11.39 4.06 0.97
CA VAL A 87 -11.04 5.34 1.61
C VAL A 87 -12.20 6.32 1.57
N LYS A 88 -12.95 6.41 0.48
CA LYS A 88 -14.16 7.24 0.41
C LYS A 88 -15.21 6.81 1.44
N SER A 89 -15.41 5.50 1.60
CA SER A 89 -16.31 4.94 2.62
C SER A 89 -15.81 5.16 4.04
N ILE A 90 -14.50 5.21 4.27
CA ILE A 90 -13.92 5.56 5.57
C ILE A 90 -14.11 7.05 5.84
N ASN A 91 -13.80 7.89 4.85
CA ASN A 91 -13.92 9.34 4.95
C ASN A 91 -15.35 9.82 5.19
N SER A 92 -16.37 9.11 4.69
CA SER A 92 -17.77 9.48 4.96
C SER A 92 -18.13 9.38 6.44
N ASN A 93 -17.35 8.65 7.23
CA ASN A 93 -17.53 8.49 8.67
C ASN A 93 -16.59 9.38 9.50
N LEU A 94 -15.72 10.17 8.84
CA LEU A 94 -14.78 11.06 9.52
C LEU A 94 -15.47 12.39 9.87
N PRO A 95 -15.21 12.94 11.07
CA PRO A 95 -15.84 14.18 11.53
C PRO A 95 -15.39 15.42 10.75
N ASN A 96 -14.19 15.38 10.15
CA ASN A 96 -13.65 16.51 9.39
C ASN A 96 -13.82 16.27 7.88
N LYS A 97 -14.26 17.31 7.17
CA LYS A 97 -14.48 17.30 5.71
C LYS A 97 -13.20 17.23 4.86
N ASN A 98 -12.02 17.14 5.48
CA ASN A 98 -10.75 17.00 4.76
C ASN A 98 -10.62 15.55 4.29
N LEU A 99 -11.17 15.30 3.10
CA LEU A 99 -11.12 14.01 2.43
C LEU A 99 -9.66 13.58 2.22
N ILE A 100 -9.26 12.50 2.88
CA ILE A 100 -7.98 11.86 2.62
C ILE A 100 -8.03 11.24 1.22
N LYS A 101 -7.10 11.65 0.36
CA LYS A 101 -6.88 11.04 -0.95
C LYS A 101 -5.49 10.43 -0.95
N PRO A 102 -5.35 9.10 -0.85
CA PRO A 102 -4.05 8.48 -0.77
C PRO A 102 -3.31 8.55 -2.11
N GLU A 103 -1.99 8.72 -2.05
CA GLU A 103 -1.12 8.43 -3.19
C GLU A 103 -0.81 6.94 -3.21
N ILE A 104 -1.08 6.26 -4.33
CA ILE A 104 -0.92 4.80 -4.42
C ILE A 104 0.25 4.45 -5.32
N TYR A 105 1.26 3.83 -4.72
CA TYR A 105 2.48 3.35 -5.33
C TYR A 105 2.44 1.83 -5.42
N ILE A 106 2.81 1.28 -6.57
CA ILE A 106 2.86 -0.15 -6.79
C ILE A 106 4.28 -0.51 -7.21
N GLN A 107 4.91 -1.43 -6.49
CA GLN A 107 6.29 -1.84 -6.73
C GLN A 107 6.38 -3.36 -6.79
N GLN A 108 7.25 -3.90 -7.63
CA GLN A 108 7.57 -5.32 -7.62
C GLN A 108 8.87 -5.52 -6.84
N GLY A 109 8.85 -6.37 -5.81
CA GLY A 109 10.05 -6.59 -5.03
C GLY A 109 9.88 -7.35 -3.72
N SER A 110 10.95 -7.33 -2.93
CA SER A 110 10.93 -7.77 -1.53
C SER A 110 10.23 -6.71 -0.69
N LEU A 111 9.31 -7.13 0.19
CA LEU A 111 8.57 -6.23 1.08
C LEU A 111 9.50 -5.31 1.87
N ILE A 112 10.53 -5.90 2.51
CA ILE A 112 11.51 -5.16 3.31
C ILE A 112 12.31 -4.18 2.44
N LYS A 113 12.79 -4.63 1.27
CA LYS A 113 13.62 -3.80 0.39
C LYS A 113 12.83 -2.59 -0.13
N GLU A 114 11.60 -2.81 -0.60
CA GLU A 114 10.80 -1.75 -1.18
C GLU A 114 10.30 -0.74 -0.14
N ILE A 115 9.96 -1.17 1.09
CA ILE A 115 9.66 -0.24 2.18
C ILE A 115 10.86 0.67 2.47
N LYS A 116 12.06 0.09 2.61
CA LYS A 116 13.29 0.85 2.88
C LYS A 116 13.61 1.83 1.74
N ASN A 117 13.52 1.36 0.50
CA ASN A 117 13.72 2.21 -0.68
C ASN A 117 12.74 3.38 -0.70
N PHE A 118 11.47 3.11 -0.40
CA PHE A 118 10.43 4.14 -0.37
C PHE A 118 10.73 5.20 0.69
N VAL A 119 10.96 4.78 1.94
CA VAL A 119 11.25 5.70 3.06
C VAL A 119 12.54 6.50 2.81
N ASN A 120 13.58 5.88 2.23
CA ASN A 120 14.81 6.58 1.88
C ASN A 120 14.62 7.64 0.79
N LYS A 121 13.73 7.38 -0.17
CA LYS A 121 13.40 8.31 -1.26
C LYS A 121 12.43 9.41 -0.80
N HIS A 122 11.52 9.09 0.11
CA HIS A 122 10.47 9.96 0.64
C HIS A 122 10.77 10.28 2.11
N ARG A 123 11.70 11.22 2.33
CA ARG A 123 12.18 11.62 3.66
C ARG A 123 11.12 12.31 4.53
N ASP A 124 9.99 12.66 3.94
CA ASP A 124 8.81 13.22 4.59
C ASP A 124 7.89 12.16 5.24
N VAL A 125 8.19 10.87 5.06
CA VAL A 125 7.48 9.78 5.72
C VAL A 125 7.80 9.77 7.22
N LEU A 126 6.79 9.98 8.07
CA LEU A 126 6.94 9.97 9.52
C LEU A 126 6.75 8.60 10.16
N MET A 127 5.98 7.71 9.52
CA MET A 127 5.60 6.42 10.09
C MET A 127 5.22 5.45 8.98
N THR A 128 5.56 4.18 9.19
CA THR A 128 5.08 3.07 8.35
C THR A 128 4.10 2.20 9.13
N ILE A 129 2.92 1.99 8.56
CA ILE A 129 1.87 1.11 9.06
C ILE A 129 1.89 -0.17 8.22
N LEU A 130 1.84 -1.32 8.88
CA LEU A 130 1.78 -2.63 8.24
C LEU A 130 0.64 -3.49 8.82
N PRO A 131 -0.25 -4.06 7.99
CA PRO A 131 -1.23 -5.03 8.45
C PRO A 131 -0.58 -6.37 8.79
N VAL A 132 -1.00 -6.99 9.89
CA VAL A 132 -0.43 -8.24 10.41
C VAL A 132 -0.60 -9.41 9.43
N TYR A 133 -1.65 -9.38 8.61
CA TYR A 133 -1.88 -10.38 7.57
C TYR A 133 -1.03 -10.19 6.30
N ALA A 134 -0.34 -9.05 6.12
CA ALA A 134 0.63 -8.89 5.05
C ALA A 134 1.89 -9.74 5.27
N PHE A 135 2.08 -10.25 6.48
CA PHE A 135 3.27 -11.01 6.83
C PHE A 135 3.10 -12.50 6.55
N LYS A 136 3.57 -12.89 5.37
CA LYS A 136 4.37 -14.13 5.29
C LYS A 136 5.80 -13.90 5.78
N LEU A 137 6.16 -12.68 6.23
CA LEU A 137 7.44 -12.42 6.86
C LEU A 137 7.50 -13.14 8.20
N ASN A 138 8.60 -13.85 8.42
CA ASN A 138 8.90 -14.39 9.73
C ASN A 138 9.18 -13.25 10.74
N HIS A 139 9.05 -13.55 12.03
CA HIS A 139 9.32 -12.60 13.12
C HIS A 139 10.70 -11.92 12.98
N LYS A 140 11.70 -12.65 12.46
CA LYS A 140 13.06 -12.13 12.21
C LYS A 140 13.08 -10.98 11.20
N GLY A 141 12.37 -11.11 10.07
CA GLY A 141 12.31 -10.07 9.03
C GLY A 141 11.63 -8.79 9.52
N LEU A 142 10.61 -8.90 10.39
CA LEU A 142 9.97 -7.76 11.03
C LEU A 142 10.90 -7.05 12.02
N CYS A 143 11.59 -7.80 12.88
CA CYS A 143 12.58 -7.23 13.81
C CYS A 143 13.71 -6.54 13.06
N GLN A 144 14.17 -7.12 11.95
CA GLN A 144 15.21 -6.52 11.11
C GLN A 144 14.71 -5.22 10.48
N LEU A 145 13.53 -5.22 9.87
CA LEU A 145 12.95 -4.01 9.30
C LEU A 145 12.81 -2.89 10.34
N LYS A 146 12.36 -3.22 11.56
CA LYS A 146 12.23 -2.24 12.65
C LYS A 146 13.58 -1.65 13.09
N LYS A 147 14.67 -2.43 13.05
CA LYS A 147 16.02 -1.95 13.40
C LYS A 147 16.64 -1.08 12.30
N GLU A 148 16.25 -1.31 11.06
CA GLU A 148 16.86 -0.66 9.89
C GLU A 148 16.08 0.54 9.38
N LEU A 149 14.87 0.79 9.89
CA LEU A 149 14.09 1.98 9.60
C LEU A 149 14.35 3.03 10.68
N ASP A 150 14.67 4.24 10.24
CA ASP A 150 14.84 5.41 11.13
C ASP A 150 13.50 6.02 11.57
N ILE A 151 12.38 5.36 11.26
CA ILE A 151 11.02 5.84 11.51
C ILE A 151 10.19 4.79 12.24
N PRO A 152 9.18 5.21 13.03
CA PRO A 152 8.24 4.29 13.67
C PRO A 152 7.59 3.31 12.70
N LEU A 153 7.59 2.04 13.10
CA LEU A 153 6.90 0.94 12.43
C LEU A 153 5.73 0.45 13.29
N VAL A 154 4.51 0.62 12.81
CA VAL A 154 3.27 0.23 13.50
C VAL A 154 2.66 -1.01 12.84
N LEU A 155 2.31 -2.00 13.65
CA LEU A 155 1.69 -3.25 13.20
C LEU A 155 0.22 -3.28 13.60
N ILE A 156 -0.69 -3.48 12.65
CA ILE A 156 -2.14 -3.52 12.88
C ILE A 156 -2.66 -4.96 12.81
N LYS A 157 -3.27 -5.43 13.91
CA LYS A 157 -3.83 -6.79 14.07
C LYS A 157 -5.29 -6.92 13.64
#